data_AF-A0AA42X0I2-F1
#
_entry.id   AF-A0AA42X0I2-F1
#
_cell.length_a   1.000
_cell.length_b   1.000
_cell.length_c   1.000
_cell.angle_alpha   90.00
_cell.angle_beta   90.00
_cell.angle_gamma   90.00
#
_symmetry.space_group_name_H-M   'P 1'
#
loop_
_entity.id
_entity.type
_entity.pdbx_description
1 polymer ?
#
loop_
_entity_poly.entity_id
_entity_poly.type
_entity_poly.pdbx_seq_one_letter_code
_entity_poly.pdbx_strand_id
1 'polypeptide(L)' 'MLKLAKLPDRTPIKITLTVTPDLARALGDYTIIYNRSYGDKAEMADLLPAMLDAFLASDRAFAKARKDGEGGP' A
#
# COMPACT_ATOMS: atom_id res chain seq x y z
N MET A 1 -33.75 11.05 -12.89
CA MET A 1 -32.27 11.22 -12.96
C MET A 1 -31.67 10.76 -11.64
N LEU A 2 -30.75 9.79 -11.66
CA LEU A 2 -30.03 9.36 -10.44
C LEU A 2 -29.00 10.42 -10.04
N LYS A 3 -28.95 10.76 -8.75
CA LYS A 3 -27.96 11.68 -8.16
C LYS A 3 -26.62 11.02 -7.85
N LEU A 4 -26.56 9.69 -7.92
CA LEU A 4 -25.35 8.92 -7.62
C LEU A 4 -24.58 8.67 -8.92
N ALA A 5 -23.38 9.23 -9.01
CA ALA A 5 -22.43 8.90 -10.06
C ALA A 5 -22.03 7.42 -9.96
N LYS A 6 -21.58 6.84 -11.08
CA LYS A 6 -21.05 5.46 -11.12
C LYS A 6 -19.96 5.33 -10.05
N LEU A 7 -20.08 4.29 -9.22
CA LEU A 7 -19.04 3.98 -8.24
C LEU A 7 -17.71 3.73 -8.95
N PRO A 8 -16.58 4.11 -8.34
CA PRO A 8 -15.26 3.82 -8.89
C PRO A 8 -15.10 2.30 -9.08
N ASP A 9 -14.23 1.92 -10.01
CA ASP A 9 -13.83 0.52 -10.11
C ASP A 9 -13.17 0.10 -8.79
N ARG A 10 -13.66 -0.99 -8.21
CA ARG A 10 -13.21 -1.56 -6.94
C ARG A 10 -12.67 -2.97 -7.14
N THR A 11 -12.43 -3.37 -8.38
CA THR A 11 -11.89 -4.69 -8.70
C THR A 11 -10.49 -4.80 -8.09
N PRO A 12 -10.27 -5.70 -7.12
CA PRO A 12 -8.96 -5.86 -6.51
C PRO A 12 -7.98 -6.44 -7.54
N ILE A 13 -6.80 -5.83 -7.64
CA ILE A 13 -5.72 -6.31 -8.52
C ILE A 13 -4.73 -7.10 -7.65
N LYS A 14 -4.50 -8.37 -8.01
CA LYS A 14 -3.47 -9.19 -7.36
C LYS A 14 -2.10 -8.82 -7.93
N ILE A 15 -1.18 -8.43 -7.04
CA ILE A 15 0.22 -8.18 -7.38
C ILE A 15 1.08 -9.27 -6.73
N THR A 16 1.89 -9.96 -7.53
CA THR A 16 2.90 -10.91 -7.02
C THR A 16 4.24 -10.18 -6.94
N LEU A 17 4.90 -10.22 -5.78
CA LEU A 17 6.17 -9.54 -5.55
C LEU A 17 7.25 -10.55 -5.12
N THR A 18 8.44 -10.41 -5.70
CA THR A 18 9.66 -11.06 -5.21
C THR A 18 10.50 -10.01 -4.51
N VAL A 19 10.91 -10.28 -3.27
CA VAL A 19 11.74 -9.39 -2.45
C VAL A 19 13.07 -10.03 -2.10
N THR A 20 14.05 -9.21 -1.74
CA THR A 20 15.32 -9.72 -1.19
C THR A 20 15.08 -10.39 0.17
N PRO A 21 15.95 -11.35 0.58
CA PRO A 21 15.83 -11.99 1.89
C PRO A 21 15.84 -10.99 3.05
N ASP A 22 16.62 -9.92 2.95
CA ASP A 22 16.71 -8.91 4.01
C ASP A 22 15.42 -8.12 4.15
N LEU A 23 14.77 -7.75 3.04
CA LEU A 23 13.48 -7.09 3.07
C LEU A 23 12.39 -8.01 3.64
N ALA A 24 12.40 -9.30 3.28
CA ALA A 24 11.47 -10.27 3.85
C ALA A 24 11.58 -10.37 5.38
N ARG A 25 12.82 -10.39 5.92
CA ARG A 25 13.06 -10.41 7.37
C ARG A 25 12.56 -9.12 8.03
N ALA A 26 12.91 -7.97 7.47
CA ALA A 26 12.49 -6.67 8.02
C ALA A 26 10.96 -6.53 8.05
N LEU A 27 10.25 -7.01 7.01
CA LEU A 27 8.79 -7.03 6.98
C LEU A 27 8.20 -7.94 8.06
N GLY A 28 8.79 -9.13 8.26
CA GLY A 28 8.38 -10.05 9.34
C GLY A 28 8.56 -9.44 10.72
N ASP A 29 9.72 -8.83 10.98
CA ASP A 29 10.00 -8.13 12.25
C ASP A 29 9.00 -6.99 12.49
N TYR A 30 8.70 -6.21 11.44
CA TYR A 30 7.72 -5.13 11.51
C TYR A 30 6.33 -5.64 11.88
N THR A 31 5.87 -6.75 11.27
CA THR A 31 4.58 -7.37 11.60
C THR A 31 4.50 -7.80 13.07
N ILE A 32 5.57 -8.42 13.59
CA ILE A 32 5.63 -8.83 15.00
C ILE A 32 5.51 -7.62 15.92
N ILE A 33 6.26 -6.54 15.63
CA ILE A 33 6.25 -5.31 16.43
C ILE A 33 4.88 -4.63 16.35
N TYR A 34 4.27 -4.55 15.17
CA TYR A 34 2.94 -3.98 14.97
C TYR A 34 1.89 -4.72 15.83
N ASN A 35 1.82 -6.05 15.70
CA ASN A 35 0.89 -6.87 16.46
C ASN A 35 1.07 -6.74 17.97
N ARG A 36 2.33 -6.70 18.44
CA ARG A 36 2.63 -6.46 19.86
C ARG A 36 2.18 -5.08 20.32
N SER A 37 2.35 -4.06 19.48
CA SER A 37 2.04 -2.67 19.84
C SER A 37 0.54 -2.41 19.90
N TYR A 38 -0.23 -3.05 19.02
CA TYR A 38 -1.68 -2.82 18.90
C TYR A 38 -2.55 -3.98 19.43
N GLY A 39 -1.94 -5.07 19.92
CA GLY A 39 -2.67 -6.26 20.37
C GLY A 39 -3.39 -6.99 19.23
N ASP A 40 -2.90 -6.85 18.01
CA ASP A 40 -3.54 -7.32 16.77
C ASP A 40 -2.93 -8.65 16.28
N LYS A 41 -3.51 -9.22 15.22
CA LYS A 41 -3.06 -10.44 14.53
C LYS A 41 -2.99 -10.22 13.02
N ALA A 42 -2.46 -9.06 12.60
CA ALA A 42 -2.25 -8.76 11.20
C ALA A 42 -1.13 -9.63 10.62
N GLU A 43 -1.28 -10.03 9.37
CA GLU A 43 -0.24 -10.68 8.58
C GLU A 43 0.52 -9.66 7.74
N MET A 44 1.69 -10.03 7.22
CA MET A 44 2.46 -9.16 6.30
C MET A 44 1.59 -8.68 5.12
N ALA A 45 0.73 -9.55 4.59
CA ALA A 45 -0.16 -9.22 3.47
C ALA A 45 -1.21 -8.16 3.81
N ASP A 46 -1.58 -8.02 5.08
CA ASP A 46 -2.52 -6.99 5.53
C ASP A 46 -1.82 -5.62 5.67
N LEU A 47 -0.55 -5.64 6.11
CA LEU A 47 0.22 -4.42 6.33
C LEU A 47 0.80 -3.84 5.04
N LEU A 48 1.22 -4.69 4.09
CA LEU A 48 1.88 -4.25 2.87
C LEU A 48 1.09 -3.19 2.08
N PRO A 49 -0.22 -3.35 1.80
CA PRO A 49 -0.99 -2.31 1.11
C PRO A 49 -0.98 -0.97 1.86
N ALA A 50 -1.20 -1.00 3.18
CA ALA A 50 -1.21 0.21 4.00
C ALA A 50 0.17 0.90 4.05
N MET A 51 1.25 0.12 4.13
CA MET A 51 2.62 0.63 4.10
C MET A 51 2.95 1.28 2.75
N LEU A 52 2.55 0.66 1.64
CA LEU A 52 2.75 1.20 0.29
C LEU A 52 1.94 2.47 0.06
N ASP A 53 0.69 2.50 0.50
CA ASP A 53 -0.15 3.69 0.42
C ASP A 53 0.46 4.85 1.23
N ALA A 54 0.89 4.58 2.47
CA ALA A 54 1.55 5.58 3.30
C ALA A 54 2.86 6.08 2.69
N PHE A 55 3.66 5.19 2.11
CA PHE A 55 4.90 5.53 1.42
C PHE A 55 4.62 6.48 0.24
N LEU A 56 3.71 6.11 -0.67
CA LEU A 56 3.36 6.92 -1.83
C LEU A 56 2.74 8.27 -1.44
N ALA A 57 1.91 8.29 -0.40
CA ALA A 57 1.33 9.52 0.13
C ALA A 57 2.37 10.47 0.75
N SER A 58 3.46 9.91 1.31
CA SER A 58 4.54 10.70 1.93
C SER A 58 5.51 11.31 0.91
N ASP A 59 5.60 10.74 -0.29
CA ASP A 59 6.51 11.20 -1.34
C ASP A 59 5.94 12.39 -2.12
N ARG A 60 6.37 13.60 -1.75
CA ARG A 60 5.96 14.85 -2.41
C ARG A 60 6.48 14.96 -3.84
N ALA A 61 7.65 14.41 -4.13
CA ALA A 61 8.22 14.47 -5.48
C ALA A 61 7.38 13.59 -6.42
N PHE A 62 7.04 12.39 -5.97
CA PHE A 62 6.09 11.50 -6.66
C PHE A 62 4.73 12.18 -6.86
N ALA A 63 4.16 12.79 -5.81
CA ALA A 63 2.87 13.47 -5.90
C ALA A 63 2.88 14.60 -6.95
N LYS A 64 3.98 15.36 -7.05
CA LYS A 64 4.16 16.40 -8.07
C LYS A 64 4.25 15.80 -9.47
N ALA A 65 5.13 14.80 -9.68
CA ALA A 65 5.30 14.14 -10.97
C ALA A 65 3.99 13.51 -11.47
N ARG A 66 3.22 12.88 -10.57
CA ARG A 66 1.90 12.30 -10.89
C ARG A 66 0.89 13.36 -11.31
N LYS A 67 0.89 14.55 -10.68
CA LYS A 67 0.01 15.67 -11.05
C LYS A 67 0.39 16.28 -12.40
N ASP A 68 1.70 16.36 -12.67
CA ASP A 68 2.25 16.94 -13.90
C ASP A 68 2.12 15.97 -15.10
N GLY A 69 1.55 14.77 -14.89
CA GLY A 69 1.30 13.79 -15.95
C GLY A 69 2.54 12.98 -16.35
N GLU A 70 3.61 13.05 -15.56
CA GLU A 70 4.86 12.31 -15.78
C GLU A 70 4.74 10.84 -15.35
N GLY A 71 3.73 10.52 -14.54
CA GLY A 71 3.33 9.15 -14.28
C GLY A 71 2.57 8.60 -15.47
N GLY A 72 3.20 7.65 -16.20
CA GLY A 72 2.57 6.95 -17.31
C GLY A 72 1.27 6.23 -16.92
N PRO A 73 0.46 5.84 -17.93
CA PRO A 73 -0.87 5.24 -17.74
C PRO A 73 -0.87 3.98 -16.87
#